data_AF-A0A3A4SVI3-F1
#
_entry.id   AF-A0A3A4SVI3-F1
#
_cell.length_a   1.000
_cell.length_b   1.000
_cell.length_c   1.000
_cell.angle_alpha   90.00
_cell.angle_beta   90.00
_cell.angle_gamma   90.00
#
_symmetry.space_group_name_H-M   'P 1'
#
loop_
_entity.id
_entity.type
_entity.pdbx_description
1 polymer ?
#
loop_
_entity_poly.entity_id
_entity_poly.type
_entity_poly.pdbx_seq_one_letter_code
_entity_poly.pdbx_strand_id
1 'polypeptide(L)'
;MKQNDIIVYGAYWCPDCRQSKLFLGEHQIPYQWVDIEEDPKAEQFVIEKNNGKRIIPTIIFPDGTVLVEPTNAELAEKLNLKTTARHSHYDLIIIGGGPAGLTAAIYTAREAIDTLVIEQAAFGGQAAGTEKLDNMPGFPEGISGIEFSERLRQQAERFGVELLQTQSVVKLFSKNNYRCVATGDGTVYSAKAIIIATGSRYKKLNVPGEKDFLGAGVHYCATCDGPFYKGKHVAVVGGGNSATEESLLLTKFAESVTILVREKEFNATRLIQESVLSHPKINVRFNTEVTEFKGKKSKLSRLKIINNQTQKQEELPVDGAFIFIGLTPNTNFLKKGEILLNDWGFIVTGHELSHVSPRLKGYASRDPSLLETSLPGVFAAGDVRDSSTKQVVSAAGEGGTAALLVREYLKRV
;
A
#
# COMPACT_ATOMS: atom_id res chain seq x y z
N MET A 1 -24.65 16.05 19.31
CA MET A 1 -23.44 15.44 18.74
C MET A 1 -23.57 13.94 18.95
N LYS A 2 -23.40 13.11 17.92
CA LYS A 2 -23.52 11.64 18.08
C LYS A 2 -22.37 11.18 18.98
N GLN A 3 -22.70 10.46 20.04
CA GLN A 3 -21.83 10.16 21.19
C GLN A 3 -20.90 8.96 20.93
N ASN A 4 -20.40 8.79 19.70
CA ASN A 4 -19.67 7.58 19.27
C ASN A 4 -18.32 7.85 18.58
N ASP A 5 -17.88 9.09 18.45
CA ASP A 5 -16.67 9.41 17.70
C ASP A 5 -15.49 9.68 18.63
N ILE A 6 -14.32 9.13 18.31
CA ILE A 6 -13.05 9.46 18.98
C ILE A 6 -12.70 10.91 18.65
N ILE A 7 -12.33 11.72 19.65
CA ILE A 7 -11.96 13.13 19.45
C ILE A 7 -10.48 13.31 19.77
N VAL A 8 -9.72 13.81 18.81
CA VAL A 8 -8.28 14.08 18.95
C VAL A 8 -8.07 15.59 19.00
N TYR A 9 -7.73 16.08 20.19
CA TYR A 9 -7.31 17.47 20.40
C TYR A 9 -5.81 17.59 20.20
N GLY A 10 -5.37 18.50 19.35
CA GLY A 10 -3.95 18.68 19.08
C GLY A 10 -3.63 19.91 18.27
N ALA A 11 -2.38 19.98 17.80
CA ALA A 11 -1.90 21.04 16.91
C ALA A 11 -1.00 20.44 15.81
N TYR A 12 -0.97 21.05 14.62
CA TYR A 12 -0.22 20.52 13.48
C TYR A 12 1.31 20.47 13.71
N TRP A 13 1.84 21.35 14.55
CA TRP A 13 3.26 21.41 14.89
C TRP A 13 3.70 20.28 15.84
N CYS A 14 2.79 19.67 16.59
CA CYS A 14 3.09 18.63 17.58
C CYS A 14 3.45 17.27 16.93
N PRO A 15 4.64 16.70 17.21
CA PRO A 15 5.04 15.38 16.72
C PRO A 15 4.12 14.25 17.17
N ASP A 16 3.75 14.20 18.46
CA ASP A 16 2.94 13.12 19.02
C ASP A 16 1.50 13.16 18.48
N CYS A 17 0.99 14.36 18.18
CA CYS A 17 -0.27 14.53 17.45
C CYS A 17 -0.19 13.91 16.06
N ARG A 18 0.89 14.17 15.31
CA ARG A 18 1.09 13.56 13.99
C ARG A 18 1.20 12.03 14.09
N GLN A 19 1.89 11.52 15.12
CA GLN A 19 2.01 10.08 15.35
C GLN A 19 0.65 9.44 15.66
N SER A 20 -0.13 10.01 16.59
CA SER A 20 -1.46 9.51 16.94
C SER A 20 -2.43 9.54 15.74
N LYS A 21 -2.41 10.63 14.96
CA LYS A 21 -3.21 10.74 13.72
C LYS A 21 -2.78 9.72 12.67
N LEU A 22 -1.47 9.51 12.54
CA LEU A 22 -0.94 8.50 11.62
C LEU A 22 -1.41 7.11 12.05
N PHE A 23 -1.29 6.77 13.32
CA PHE A 23 -1.77 5.49 13.87
C PHE A 23 -3.27 5.30 13.58
N LEU A 24 -4.12 6.24 14.02
CA LEU A 24 -5.57 6.13 13.82
C LEU A 24 -5.93 6.03 12.32
N GLY A 25 -5.25 6.80 11.47
CA GLY A 25 -5.43 6.75 10.02
C GLY A 25 -4.98 5.43 9.39
N GLU A 26 -3.80 4.92 9.78
CA GLU A 26 -3.28 3.63 9.32
C GLU A 26 -4.16 2.47 9.76
N HIS A 27 -4.81 2.58 10.91
CA HIS A 27 -5.74 1.59 11.44
C HIS A 27 -7.20 1.78 10.98
N GLN A 28 -7.48 2.73 10.08
CA GLN A 28 -8.81 3.06 9.56
C GLN A 28 -9.83 3.36 10.67
N ILE A 29 -9.37 3.98 11.75
CA ILE A 29 -10.19 4.34 12.90
C ILE A 29 -10.71 5.76 12.69
N PRO A 30 -12.03 5.97 12.53
CA PRO A 30 -12.58 7.29 12.34
C PRO A 30 -12.39 8.13 13.61
N TYR A 31 -12.02 9.40 13.43
CA TYR A 31 -11.86 10.35 14.52
C TYR A 31 -12.21 11.78 14.07
N GLN A 32 -12.61 12.60 15.02
CA GLN A 32 -12.76 14.04 14.87
C GLN A 32 -11.44 14.72 15.27
N TRP A 33 -10.84 15.48 14.35
CA TRP A 33 -9.70 16.34 14.66
C TRP A 33 -10.18 17.70 15.15
N VAL A 34 -9.62 18.17 16.27
CA VAL A 34 -9.86 19.51 16.80
C VAL A 34 -8.50 20.21 16.98
N ASP A 35 -8.26 21.26 16.20
CA ASP A 35 -7.06 22.08 16.35
C ASP A 35 -7.25 23.09 17.48
N ILE A 36 -6.42 22.97 18.52
CA ILE A 36 -6.48 23.86 19.68
C ILE A 36 -5.91 25.25 19.39
N GLU A 37 -5.16 25.43 18.30
CA GLU A 37 -4.67 26.76 17.88
C GLU A 37 -5.79 27.59 17.23
N GLU A 38 -6.80 26.93 16.67
CA GLU A 38 -7.91 27.58 15.97
C GLU A 38 -9.19 27.66 16.83
N ASP A 39 -9.28 26.86 17.90
CA ASP A 39 -10.43 26.82 18.81
C ASP A 39 -10.01 27.06 20.28
N PRO A 40 -10.17 28.30 20.80
CA PRO A 40 -9.85 28.62 22.19
C PRO A 40 -10.64 27.80 23.23
N LYS A 41 -11.84 27.31 22.89
CA LYS A 41 -12.62 26.45 23.80
C LYS A 41 -12.00 25.06 23.87
N ALA A 42 -11.50 24.55 22.75
CA ALA A 42 -10.78 23.29 22.70
C ALA A 42 -9.45 23.35 23.47
N GLU A 43 -8.73 24.47 23.36
CA GLU A 43 -7.53 24.72 24.17
C GLU A 43 -7.84 24.72 25.66
N GLN A 44 -8.85 25.49 26.08
CA GLN A 44 -9.25 25.54 27.48
C GLN A 44 -9.68 24.17 28.01
N PHE A 45 -10.43 23.40 27.21
CA PHE A 45 -10.82 22.04 27.55
C PHE A 45 -9.60 21.14 27.79
N VAL A 46 -8.58 21.20 26.92
CA VAL A 46 -7.34 20.44 27.09
C VAL A 46 -6.63 20.84 28.38
N ILE A 47 -6.56 22.14 28.69
CA ILE A 47 -5.94 22.65 29.92
C ILE A 47 -6.67 22.12 31.16
N GLU A 48 -8.00 22.19 31.17
CA GLU A 48 -8.83 21.70 32.27
C GLU A 48 -8.67 20.18 32.49
N LYS A 49 -8.62 19.41 31.41
CA LYS A 49 -8.44 17.94 31.49
C LYS A 49 -7.05 17.52 31.96
N ASN A 50 -6.05 18.36 31.77
CA ASN A 50 -4.65 18.07 32.07
C ASN A 50 -4.13 18.87 33.26
N ASN A 51 -4.97 19.13 34.27
CA ASN A 51 -4.61 19.80 35.51
C ASN A 51 -3.91 21.17 35.30
N GLY A 52 -4.44 21.97 34.38
CA GLY A 52 -3.92 23.30 34.07
C GLY A 52 -2.78 23.31 33.03
N LYS A 53 -2.44 22.17 32.43
CA LYS A 53 -1.37 22.07 31.43
C LYS A 53 -1.92 21.87 30.03
N ARG A 54 -1.27 22.48 29.05
CA ARG A 54 -1.61 22.32 27.63
C ARG A 54 -0.90 21.09 27.04
N ILE A 55 -1.41 19.89 27.33
CA ILE A 55 -0.79 18.63 26.89
C ILE A 55 -1.52 18.08 25.67
N ILE A 56 -0.79 17.80 24.58
CA ILE A 56 -1.34 17.32 23.31
C ILE A 56 -0.47 16.21 22.72
N PRO A 57 -1.05 15.18 22.08
CA PRO A 57 -2.47 15.01 21.84
C PRO A 57 -3.23 14.59 23.11
N THR A 58 -4.42 15.17 23.30
CA THR A 58 -5.40 14.68 24.28
C THR A 58 -6.53 14.02 23.50
N ILE A 59 -6.75 12.72 23.72
CA ILE A 59 -7.67 11.89 22.93
C ILE A 59 -8.80 11.40 23.81
N ILE A 60 -10.04 11.69 23.41
CA ILE A 60 -11.25 11.23 24.11
C ILE A 60 -11.85 10.06 23.33
N PHE A 61 -12.18 8.99 24.05
CA PHE A 61 -12.84 7.81 23.51
C PHE A 61 -14.35 7.83 23.77
N PRO A 62 -15.16 7.07 23.01
CA PRO A 62 -16.61 7.02 23.17
C PRO A 62 -17.08 6.60 24.57
N ASP A 63 -16.27 5.83 25.29
CA ASP A 63 -16.52 5.42 26.68
C ASP A 63 -16.21 6.52 27.72
N GLY A 64 -15.83 7.71 27.27
CA GLY A 64 -15.51 8.87 28.11
C GLY A 64 -14.10 8.88 28.69
N THR A 65 -13.32 7.83 28.46
CA THR A 65 -11.92 7.79 28.90
C THR A 65 -11.05 8.71 28.04
N VAL A 66 -9.90 9.11 28.61
CA VAL A 66 -8.97 10.04 27.98
C VAL A 66 -7.57 9.45 28.00
N LEU A 67 -6.88 9.50 26.87
CA LEU A 67 -5.44 9.26 26.79
C LEU A 67 -4.73 10.56 26.44
N VAL A 68 -3.58 10.78 27.08
CA VAL A 68 -2.79 12.01 26.95
C VAL A 68 -1.39 11.60 26.53
N GLU A 69 -0.92 12.14 25.40
CA GLU A 69 0.35 11.74 24.76
C GLU A 69 0.54 10.21 24.62
N PRO A 70 -0.47 9.45 24.17
CA PRO A 70 -0.34 8.00 24.16
C PRO A 70 0.67 7.52 23.13
N THR A 71 1.37 6.46 23.51
CA THR A 71 2.12 5.62 22.59
C THR A 71 1.19 4.82 21.68
N ASN A 72 1.70 4.32 20.55
CA ASN A 72 0.93 3.44 19.67
C ASN A 72 0.47 2.14 20.38
N ALA A 73 1.23 1.67 21.37
CA ALA A 73 0.88 0.49 22.15
C ALA A 73 -0.35 0.76 23.05
N GLU A 74 -0.36 1.89 23.75
CA GLU A 74 -1.52 2.31 24.56
C GLU A 74 -2.76 2.56 23.71
N LEU A 75 -2.60 3.14 22.51
CA LEU A 75 -3.69 3.28 21.55
C LEU A 75 -4.23 1.91 21.09
N ALA A 76 -3.33 0.97 20.73
CA ALA A 76 -3.71 -0.36 20.29
C ALA A 76 -4.48 -1.13 21.37
N GLU A 77 -3.99 -1.09 22.62
CA GLU A 77 -4.67 -1.68 23.78
C GLU A 77 -6.04 -1.05 24.00
N LYS A 78 -6.11 0.29 23.99
CA LYS A 78 -7.35 1.03 24.20
C LYS A 78 -8.42 0.72 23.16
N LEU A 79 -8.00 0.42 21.94
CA LEU A 79 -8.85 0.08 20.79
C LEU A 79 -9.08 -1.43 20.67
N ASN A 80 -8.60 -2.25 21.62
CA ASN A 80 -8.69 -3.71 21.63
C ASN A 80 -8.16 -4.37 20.34
N LEU A 81 -7.08 -3.82 19.78
CA LEU A 81 -6.40 -4.40 18.62
C LEU A 81 -5.60 -5.64 19.06
N LYS A 82 -5.72 -6.74 18.29
CA LYS A 82 -4.94 -7.95 18.56
C LYS A 82 -3.50 -7.76 18.11
N THR A 83 -2.59 -7.60 19.07
CA THR A 83 -1.17 -7.31 18.83
C THR A 83 -0.25 -8.50 19.09
N THR A 84 -0.73 -9.55 19.76
CA THR A 84 0.05 -10.76 20.08
C THR A 84 -0.72 -12.01 19.68
N ALA A 85 0.02 -13.02 19.21
CA ALA A 85 -0.55 -14.29 18.78
C ALA A 85 -0.71 -15.27 19.95
N ARG A 86 -1.64 -16.21 19.83
CA ARG A 86 -1.85 -17.30 20.81
C ARG A 86 -0.69 -18.29 20.87
N HIS A 87 -0.02 -18.49 19.74
CA HIS A 87 1.05 -19.47 19.61
C HIS A 87 2.35 -18.80 19.16
N SER A 88 3.49 -19.41 19.49
CA SER A 88 4.80 -19.01 18.96
C SER A 88 5.18 -19.79 17.69
N HIS A 89 4.36 -20.76 17.29
CA HIS A 89 4.56 -21.63 16.15
C HIS A 89 3.26 -21.86 15.37
N TYR A 90 3.34 -21.82 14.05
CA TYR A 90 2.23 -22.03 13.10
C TYR A 90 2.68 -22.93 11.94
N ASP A 91 1.75 -23.51 11.19
CA ASP A 91 2.12 -24.14 9.92
C ASP A 91 2.51 -23.07 8.88
N LEU A 92 1.78 -21.95 8.86
CA LEU A 92 2.00 -20.84 7.94
C LEU A 92 1.94 -19.48 8.65
N ILE A 93 2.91 -18.62 8.34
CA ILE A 93 2.82 -17.18 8.63
C ILE A 93 2.68 -16.40 7.32
N ILE A 94 1.71 -15.50 7.27
CA ILE A 94 1.49 -14.56 6.17
C ILE A 94 1.86 -13.16 6.65
N ILE A 95 2.77 -12.50 5.95
CA ILE A 95 3.21 -11.13 6.26
C ILE A 95 2.51 -10.17 5.29
N GLY A 96 1.55 -9.40 5.80
CA GLY A 96 0.71 -8.48 5.03
C GLY A 96 -0.75 -8.94 4.93
N GLY A 97 -1.65 -8.04 5.30
CA GLY A 97 -3.10 -8.20 5.38
C GLY A 97 -3.87 -7.53 4.23
N GLY A 98 -3.24 -7.39 3.06
CA GLY A 98 -3.90 -6.94 1.83
C GLY A 98 -4.67 -8.06 1.12
N PRO A 99 -5.20 -7.82 -0.10
CA PRO A 99 -5.99 -8.79 -0.84
C PRO A 99 -5.28 -10.13 -1.07
N ALA A 100 -3.96 -10.11 -1.36
CA ALA A 100 -3.15 -11.31 -1.52
C ALA A 100 -3.06 -12.13 -0.22
N GLY A 101 -2.71 -11.48 0.89
CA GLY A 101 -2.52 -12.16 2.17
C GLY A 101 -3.83 -12.69 2.76
N LEU A 102 -4.90 -11.89 2.72
CA LEU A 102 -6.22 -12.32 3.21
C LEU A 102 -6.81 -13.45 2.36
N THR A 103 -6.64 -13.40 1.04
CA THR A 103 -7.08 -14.52 0.17
C THR A 103 -6.29 -15.78 0.47
N ALA A 104 -4.97 -15.67 0.63
CA ALA A 104 -4.13 -16.82 1.01
C ALA A 104 -4.59 -17.43 2.34
N ALA A 105 -4.83 -16.59 3.36
CA ALA A 105 -5.33 -17.01 4.66
C ALA A 105 -6.66 -17.76 4.60
N ILE A 106 -7.63 -17.28 3.81
CA ILE A 106 -8.91 -17.95 3.62
C ILE A 106 -8.70 -19.35 3.02
N TYR A 107 -7.82 -19.46 2.02
CA TYR A 107 -7.56 -20.74 1.35
C TYR A 107 -6.83 -21.73 2.26
N THR A 108 -5.84 -21.29 3.03
CA THR A 108 -5.08 -22.19 3.92
C THR A 108 -5.90 -22.63 5.13
N ALA A 109 -6.71 -21.73 5.72
CA ALA A 109 -7.58 -22.09 6.85
C ALA A 109 -8.63 -23.15 6.48
N ARG A 110 -9.15 -23.12 5.24
CA ARG A 110 -10.09 -24.13 4.73
C ARG A 110 -9.50 -25.53 4.62
N GLU A 111 -8.17 -25.64 4.56
CA GLU A 111 -7.42 -26.90 4.53
C GLU A 111 -6.89 -27.27 5.92
N ALA A 112 -7.37 -26.61 6.99
CA ALA A 112 -6.94 -26.79 8.37
C ALA A 112 -5.44 -26.52 8.60
N ILE A 113 -4.82 -25.68 7.76
CA ILE A 113 -3.45 -25.19 7.98
C ILE A 113 -3.51 -24.06 9.01
N ASP A 114 -2.83 -24.26 10.14
CA ASP A 114 -2.78 -23.25 11.20
C ASP A 114 -2.03 -22.00 10.71
N THR A 115 -2.76 -20.89 10.56
CA THR A 115 -2.32 -19.71 9.81
C THR A 115 -2.40 -18.44 10.66
N LEU A 116 -1.25 -17.77 10.77
CA LEU A 116 -1.13 -16.42 11.35
C LEU A 116 -0.96 -15.39 10.22
N VAL A 117 -1.75 -14.31 10.25
CA VAL A 117 -1.53 -13.13 9.40
C VAL A 117 -1.01 -11.99 10.27
N ILE A 118 0.10 -11.37 9.87
CA ILE A 118 0.70 -10.22 10.56
C ILE A 118 0.60 -9.00 9.64
N GLU A 119 -0.14 -7.98 10.08
CA GLU A 119 -0.29 -6.70 9.39
C GLU A 119 0.19 -5.54 10.27
N GLN A 120 0.96 -4.62 9.68
CA GLN A 120 1.53 -3.46 10.37
C GLN A 120 0.49 -2.37 10.60
N ALA A 121 -0.52 -2.27 9.72
CA ALA A 121 -1.55 -1.23 9.72
C ALA A 121 -2.96 -1.86 9.81
N ALA A 122 -3.98 -1.29 9.18
CA ALA A 122 -5.26 -1.95 8.94
C ALA A 122 -5.20 -2.99 7.82
N PHE A 123 -6.08 -3.99 7.94
CA PHE A 123 -6.36 -4.94 6.89
C PHE A 123 -6.94 -4.24 5.65
N GLY A 124 -6.64 -4.80 4.47
CA GLY A 124 -7.03 -4.26 3.17
C GLY A 124 -5.88 -3.70 2.35
N GLY A 125 -4.77 -3.31 2.98
CA GLY A 125 -3.60 -2.76 2.29
C GLY A 125 -3.97 -1.55 1.41
N GLN A 126 -3.39 -1.46 0.21
CA GLN A 126 -3.70 -0.35 -0.71
C GLN A 126 -5.16 -0.32 -1.18
N ALA A 127 -5.82 -1.48 -1.30
CA ALA A 127 -7.19 -1.56 -1.80
C ALA A 127 -8.15 -0.77 -0.91
N ALA A 128 -7.91 -0.74 0.41
CA ALA A 128 -8.73 0.03 1.35
C ALA A 128 -8.72 1.54 1.08
N GLY A 129 -7.65 2.07 0.46
CA GLY A 129 -7.54 3.48 0.11
C GLY A 129 -8.26 3.87 -1.17
N THR A 130 -8.83 2.91 -1.91
CA THR A 130 -9.53 3.16 -3.16
C THR A 130 -10.98 3.56 -2.90
N GLU A 131 -11.43 4.68 -3.49
CA GLU A 131 -12.81 5.15 -3.36
C GLU A 131 -13.81 4.14 -3.91
N LYS A 132 -13.54 3.61 -5.11
CA LYS A 132 -14.38 2.61 -5.78
C LYS A 132 -13.58 1.63 -6.62
N LEU A 133 -13.89 0.35 -6.48
CA LEU A 133 -13.36 -0.76 -7.27
C LEU A 133 -14.44 -1.23 -8.26
N ASP A 134 -14.37 -0.78 -9.51
CA ASP A 134 -15.27 -1.20 -10.59
C ASP A 134 -14.75 -2.39 -11.41
N ASN A 135 -13.47 -2.76 -11.21
CA ASN A 135 -12.80 -3.86 -11.92
C ASN A 135 -12.66 -5.14 -11.08
N MET A 136 -13.36 -5.24 -9.93
CA MET A 136 -13.36 -6.43 -9.08
C MET A 136 -14.57 -7.33 -9.42
N PRO A 137 -14.35 -8.55 -9.92
CA PRO A 137 -15.45 -9.47 -10.24
C PRO A 137 -16.32 -9.80 -9.02
N GLY A 138 -17.62 -9.97 -9.26
CA GLY A 138 -18.61 -10.25 -8.22
C GLY A 138 -19.29 -9.01 -7.62
N PHE A 139 -18.85 -7.80 -8.01
CA PHE A 139 -19.44 -6.53 -7.58
C PHE A 139 -19.94 -5.75 -8.81
N PRO A 140 -21.14 -6.06 -9.33
CA PRO A 140 -21.63 -5.48 -10.60
C PRO A 140 -21.79 -3.96 -10.57
N GLU A 141 -22.08 -3.38 -9.40
CA GLU A 141 -22.21 -1.93 -9.20
C GLU A 141 -20.89 -1.29 -8.71
N GLY A 142 -19.82 -2.07 -8.65
CA GLY A 142 -18.58 -1.75 -7.94
C GLY A 142 -18.73 -1.83 -6.42
N ILE A 143 -17.62 -1.67 -5.71
CA ILE A 143 -17.57 -1.68 -4.24
C ILE A 143 -16.52 -0.68 -3.74
N SER A 144 -16.72 -0.06 -2.60
CA SER A 144 -15.67 0.79 -2.01
C SER A 144 -14.49 -0.07 -1.55
N GLY A 145 -13.29 0.49 -1.61
CA GLY A 145 -12.07 -0.20 -1.18
C GLY A 145 -12.11 -0.66 0.28
N ILE A 146 -12.63 0.19 1.16
CA ILE A 146 -12.80 -0.10 2.60
C ILE A 146 -13.77 -1.26 2.78
N GLU A 147 -14.95 -1.22 2.15
CA GLU A 147 -15.95 -2.28 2.28
C GLU A 147 -15.46 -3.61 1.71
N PHE A 148 -14.76 -3.59 0.58
CA PHE A 148 -14.13 -4.78 0.01
C PHE A 148 -13.11 -5.41 0.98
N SER A 149 -12.26 -4.58 1.57
CA SER A 149 -11.23 -5.01 2.51
C SER A 149 -11.82 -5.61 3.79
N GLU A 150 -12.86 -4.97 4.32
CA GLU A 150 -13.57 -5.44 5.51
C GLU A 150 -14.25 -6.79 5.23
N ARG A 151 -14.89 -6.97 4.07
CA ARG A 151 -15.48 -8.26 3.68
C ARG A 151 -14.44 -9.38 3.57
N LEU A 152 -13.24 -9.09 3.05
CA LEU A 152 -12.14 -10.06 3.02
C LEU A 152 -11.65 -10.43 4.42
N ARG A 153 -11.50 -9.44 5.30
CA ARG A 153 -11.13 -9.65 6.70
C ARG A 153 -12.14 -10.55 7.40
N GLN A 154 -13.43 -10.23 7.30
CA GLN A 154 -14.51 -11.02 7.91
C GLN A 154 -14.54 -12.46 7.40
N GLN A 155 -14.21 -12.70 6.14
CA GLN A 155 -14.06 -14.07 5.61
C GLN A 155 -12.91 -14.81 6.27
N ALA A 156 -11.73 -14.19 6.42
CA ALA A 156 -10.60 -14.81 7.10
C ALA A 156 -10.92 -15.12 8.58
N GLU A 157 -11.52 -14.17 9.30
CA GLU A 157 -11.93 -14.35 10.71
C GLU A 157 -12.98 -15.45 10.86
N ARG A 158 -13.94 -15.55 9.93
CA ARG A 158 -14.96 -16.62 9.92
C ARG A 158 -14.34 -18.02 9.83
N PHE A 159 -13.22 -18.18 9.14
CA PHE A 159 -12.50 -19.46 9.05
C PHE A 159 -11.50 -19.66 10.21
N GLY A 160 -11.52 -18.79 11.22
CA GLY A 160 -10.70 -18.93 12.42
C GLY A 160 -9.24 -18.50 12.24
N VAL A 161 -8.90 -17.81 11.14
CA VAL A 161 -7.55 -17.29 10.92
C VAL A 161 -7.20 -16.32 12.05
N GLU A 162 -5.99 -16.48 12.60
CA GLU A 162 -5.48 -15.53 13.56
C GLU A 162 -4.90 -14.30 12.85
N LEU A 163 -5.45 -13.14 13.15
CA LEU A 163 -5.10 -11.87 12.54
C LEU A 163 -4.45 -10.96 13.58
N LEU A 164 -3.17 -10.63 13.38
CA LEU A 164 -2.48 -9.59 14.14
C LEU A 164 -2.48 -8.28 13.37
N GLN A 165 -2.82 -7.23 14.09
CA GLN A 165 -2.78 -5.85 13.61
C GLN A 165 -1.71 -5.09 14.39
N THR A 166 -1.27 -3.95 13.86
CA THR A 166 -0.28 -3.06 14.49
C THR A 166 1.11 -3.70 14.68
N GLN A 167 1.42 -4.76 13.94
CA GLN A 167 2.66 -5.50 14.09
C GLN A 167 3.48 -5.46 12.81
N SER A 168 4.62 -4.77 12.86
CA SER A 168 5.57 -4.75 11.75
C SER A 168 6.54 -5.92 11.85
N VAL A 169 6.76 -6.62 10.75
CA VAL A 169 7.85 -7.61 10.66
C VAL A 169 9.14 -6.88 10.29
N VAL A 170 10.15 -6.99 11.15
CA VAL A 170 11.44 -6.30 11.00
C VAL A 170 12.56 -7.22 10.52
N LYS A 171 12.37 -8.54 10.63
CA LYS A 171 13.37 -9.52 10.18
C LYS A 171 12.73 -10.85 9.84
N LEU A 172 13.19 -11.47 8.75
CA LEU A 172 12.96 -12.87 8.41
C LEU A 172 14.30 -13.61 8.50
N PHE A 173 14.31 -14.77 9.17
CA PHE A 173 15.51 -15.60 9.29
C PHE A 173 15.14 -17.07 9.46
N SER A 174 16.12 -17.96 9.33
CA SER A 174 15.93 -19.41 9.51
C SER A 174 16.53 -19.87 10.82
N LYS A 175 15.83 -20.76 11.53
CA LYS A 175 16.35 -21.45 12.71
C LYS A 175 16.00 -22.92 12.62
N ASN A 176 17.02 -23.79 12.51
CA ASN A 176 16.85 -25.21 12.20
C ASN A 176 16.02 -25.38 10.91
N ASN A 177 14.93 -26.15 10.97
CA ASN A 177 14.02 -26.41 9.86
C ASN A 177 12.85 -25.41 9.79
N TYR A 178 12.84 -24.38 10.63
CA TYR A 178 11.75 -23.39 10.69
C TYR A 178 12.15 -22.05 10.09
N ARG A 179 11.16 -21.37 9.52
CA ARG A 179 11.23 -19.98 9.13
C ARG A 179 10.72 -19.12 10.28
N CYS A 180 11.46 -18.09 10.66
CA CYS A 180 11.14 -17.22 11.77
C CYS A 180 10.93 -15.79 11.31
N VAL A 181 9.97 -15.11 11.92
CA VAL A 181 9.73 -13.67 11.77
C VAL A 181 9.92 -13.00 13.13
N ALA A 182 10.68 -11.91 13.15
CA ALA A 182 10.75 -11.03 14.32
C ALA A 182 9.89 -9.79 14.06
N THR A 183 9.06 -9.44 15.03
CA THR A 183 8.21 -8.25 15.00
C THR A 183 8.90 -7.06 15.66
N GLY A 184 8.39 -5.84 15.40
CA GLY A 184 8.96 -4.60 15.91
C GLY A 184 8.98 -4.48 17.44
N ASP A 185 8.11 -5.23 18.12
CA ASP A 185 8.08 -5.34 19.59
C ASP A 185 9.07 -6.36 20.16
N GLY A 186 9.86 -7.03 19.32
CA GLY A 186 10.83 -8.04 19.70
C GLY A 186 10.29 -9.47 19.80
N THR A 187 8.98 -9.67 19.62
CA THR A 187 8.40 -11.02 19.59
C THR A 187 8.91 -11.79 18.37
N VAL A 188 9.07 -13.11 18.53
CA VAL A 188 9.50 -14.01 17.45
C VAL A 188 8.48 -15.12 17.27
N TYR A 189 7.95 -15.22 16.06
CA TYR A 189 7.08 -16.32 15.64
C TYR A 189 7.81 -17.22 14.65
N SER A 190 7.45 -18.50 14.62
CA SER A 190 8.03 -19.50 13.73
C SER A 190 6.96 -20.21 12.92
N ALA A 191 7.32 -20.64 11.71
CA ALA A 191 6.46 -21.47 10.87
C ALA A 191 7.25 -22.40 9.96
N LYS A 192 6.55 -23.42 9.43
CA LYS A 192 7.10 -24.29 8.38
C LYS A 192 7.20 -23.55 7.04
N ALA A 193 6.22 -22.69 6.73
CA ALA A 193 6.19 -21.86 5.53
C ALA A 193 5.87 -20.40 5.83
N ILE A 194 6.27 -19.49 4.94
CA ILE A 194 5.93 -18.06 4.97
C ILE A 194 5.38 -17.62 3.61
N ILE A 195 4.33 -16.79 3.61
CA ILE A 195 3.94 -15.97 2.44
C ILE A 195 4.22 -14.50 2.73
N ILE A 196 4.98 -13.85 1.87
CA ILE A 196 5.22 -12.41 1.91
C ILE A 196 4.23 -11.73 0.96
N ALA A 197 3.29 -10.98 1.52
CA ALA A 197 2.21 -10.29 0.84
C ALA A 197 2.16 -8.80 1.24
N THR A 198 3.32 -8.20 1.51
CA THR A 198 3.44 -6.84 2.07
C THR A 198 3.13 -5.73 1.07
N GLY A 199 2.90 -6.05 -0.20
CA GLY A 199 2.57 -5.11 -1.26
C GLY A 199 3.67 -4.08 -1.56
N SER A 200 3.25 -2.95 -2.12
CA SER A 200 4.13 -1.82 -2.46
C SER A 200 3.48 -0.49 -2.08
N ARG A 201 4.14 0.64 -2.35
CA ARG A 201 3.62 2.00 -2.21
C ARG A 201 3.93 2.81 -3.46
N TYR A 202 2.98 3.61 -3.92
CA TYR A 202 3.23 4.59 -4.98
C TYR A 202 4.23 5.65 -4.51
N LYS A 203 5.23 5.94 -5.35
CA LYS A 203 6.07 7.12 -5.15
C LYS A 203 5.23 8.36 -5.43
N LYS A 204 5.28 9.31 -4.49
CA LYS A 204 4.54 10.57 -4.55
C LYS A 204 5.46 11.70 -5.02
N LEU A 205 4.88 12.71 -5.66
CA LEU A 205 5.61 13.92 -6.03
C LEU A 205 5.94 14.78 -4.81
N ASN A 206 5.11 14.70 -3.76
CA ASN A 206 5.18 15.48 -2.52
C ASN A 206 5.12 17.00 -2.78
N VAL A 207 4.24 17.40 -3.69
CA VAL A 207 3.97 18.80 -4.02
C VAL A 207 2.60 19.24 -3.48
N PRO A 208 2.37 20.54 -3.24
CA PRO A 208 1.10 21.03 -2.73
C PRO A 208 -0.08 20.60 -3.62
N GLY A 209 -1.21 20.26 -2.99
CA GLY A 209 -2.43 19.79 -3.65
C GLY A 209 -2.46 18.31 -4.03
N GLU A 210 -1.34 17.58 -4.08
CA GLU A 210 -1.33 16.16 -4.52
C GLU A 210 -2.26 15.29 -3.65
N LYS A 211 -2.21 15.49 -2.32
CA LYS A 211 -3.07 14.74 -1.37
C LYS A 211 -4.54 15.15 -1.45
N ASP A 212 -4.81 16.42 -1.73
CA ASP A 212 -6.17 17.00 -1.70
C ASP A 212 -7.03 16.51 -2.86
N PHE A 213 -6.40 16.09 -3.96
CA PHE A 213 -7.05 15.60 -5.18
C PHE A 213 -6.84 14.10 -5.41
N LEU A 214 -6.27 13.37 -4.45
CA LEU A 214 -6.07 11.92 -4.55
C LEU A 214 -7.42 11.20 -4.72
N GLY A 215 -7.56 10.38 -5.76
CA GLY A 215 -8.83 9.71 -6.12
C GLY A 215 -9.86 10.64 -6.77
N ALA A 216 -9.72 11.95 -6.61
CA ALA A 216 -10.61 12.98 -7.14
C ALA A 216 -9.91 13.88 -8.19
N GLY A 217 -9.06 13.27 -9.03
CA GLY A 217 -8.33 13.94 -10.11
C GLY A 217 -6.86 13.57 -10.19
N VAL A 218 -6.26 13.07 -9.12
CA VAL A 218 -4.88 12.54 -9.08
C VAL A 218 -4.92 11.04 -8.86
N HIS A 219 -4.31 10.30 -9.79
CA HIS A 219 -4.40 8.85 -9.90
C HIS A 219 -3.02 8.22 -10.05
N TYR A 220 -2.93 6.93 -9.71
CA TYR A 220 -1.70 6.13 -9.88
C TYR A 220 -1.93 4.85 -10.71
N CYS A 221 -3.12 4.68 -11.28
CA CYS A 221 -3.48 3.50 -12.07
C CYS A 221 -4.34 3.90 -13.28
N ALA A 222 -3.79 3.87 -14.49
CA ALA A 222 -4.57 4.22 -15.70
C ALA A 222 -5.55 3.12 -16.11
N THR A 223 -5.23 1.85 -15.88
CA THR A 223 -6.18 0.73 -16.08
C THR A 223 -7.40 0.83 -15.16
N CYS A 224 -7.23 1.36 -13.94
CA CYS A 224 -8.29 1.54 -12.97
C CYS A 224 -9.16 2.76 -13.31
N ASP A 225 -8.53 3.94 -13.47
CA ASP A 225 -9.26 5.22 -13.50
C ASP A 225 -9.41 5.82 -14.91
N GLY A 226 -8.65 5.33 -15.89
CA GLY A 226 -8.67 5.81 -17.28
C GLY A 226 -10.07 5.86 -17.93
N PRO A 227 -10.96 4.87 -17.73
CA PRO A 227 -12.32 4.89 -18.29
C PRO A 227 -13.16 6.12 -17.89
N PHE A 228 -12.90 6.74 -16.72
CA PHE A 228 -13.63 7.93 -16.28
C PHE A 228 -13.25 9.21 -17.04
N TYR A 229 -12.18 9.17 -17.83
CA TYR A 229 -11.64 10.31 -18.58
C TYR A 229 -12.04 10.34 -20.05
N LYS A 230 -13.18 9.73 -20.40
CA LYS A 230 -13.70 9.74 -21.78
C LYS A 230 -13.96 11.18 -22.26
N GLY A 231 -13.28 11.58 -23.34
CA GLY A 231 -13.40 12.94 -23.90
C GLY A 231 -12.82 14.04 -23.00
N LYS A 232 -11.81 13.71 -22.19
CA LYS A 232 -11.14 14.61 -21.25
C LYS A 232 -9.67 14.81 -21.57
N HIS A 233 -9.07 15.87 -21.04
CA HIS A 233 -7.65 16.14 -21.17
C HIS A 233 -6.92 15.69 -19.91
N VAL A 234 -5.95 14.79 -20.04
CA VAL A 234 -5.21 14.24 -18.90
C VAL A 234 -3.71 14.53 -19.00
N ALA A 235 -3.07 14.70 -17.85
CA ALA A 235 -1.61 14.71 -17.75
C ALA A 235 -1.09 13.38 -17.21
N VAL A 236 0.08 12.97 -17.68
CA VAL A 236 0.85 11.84 -17.15
C VAL A 236 2.18 12.35 -16.66
N VAL A 237 2.58 12.00 -15.44
CA VAL A 237 3.87 12.40 -14.85
C VAL A 237 4.80 11.20 -14.79
N GLY A 238 5.91 11.27 -15.52
CA GLY A 238 6.91 10.20 -15.57
C GLY A 238 7.48 10.00 -16.97
N GLY A 239 8.68 9.39 -17.05
CA GLY A 239 9.39 9.15 -18.32
C GLY A 239 9.88 7.72 -18.54
N GLY A 240 9.47 6.76 -17.69
CA GLY A 240 9.82 5.35 -17.84
C GLY A 240 8.79 4.55 -18.64
N ASN A 241 8.98 3.22 -18.70
CA ASN A 241 8.04 2.31 -19.38
C ASN A 241 6.60 2.47 -18.86
N SER A 242 6.39 2.46 -17.53
CA SER A 242 5.05 2.60 -16.96
C SER A 242 4.35 3.88 -17.42
N ALA A 243 5.04 5.02 -17.40
CA ALA A 243 4.43 6.29 -17.82
C ALA A 243 4.04 6.28 -19.31
N THR A 244 4.88 5.67 -20.14
CA THR A 244 4.70 5.69 -21.60
C THR A 244 3.68 4.65 -22.08
N GLU A 245 3.70 3.43 -21.54
CA GLU A 245 2.70 2.38 -21.81
C GLU A 245 1.31 2.78 -21.34
N GLU A 246 1.20 3.29 -20.11
CA GLU A 246 -0.08 3.73 -19.55
C GLU A 246 -0.63 4.97 -20.29
N SER A 247 0.25 5.83 -20.82
CA SER A 247 -0.17 6.93 -21.70
C SER A 247 -0.84 6.43 -22.96
N LEU A 248 -0.27 5.39 -23.61
CA LEU A 248 -0.87 4.75 -24.79
C LEU A 248 -2.21 4.08 -24.46
N LEU A 249 -2.36 3.53 -23.25
CA LEU A 249 -3.65 3.02 -22.79
C LEU A 249 -4.67 4.16 -22.64
N LEU A 250 -4.28 5.28 -22.02
CA LEU A 250 -5.14 6.43 -21.78
C LEU A 250 -5.68 7.04 -23.08
N THR A 251 -4.96 6.97 -24.20
CA THR A 251 -5.44 7.51 -25.49
C THR A 251 -6.70 6.83 -26.03
N LYS A 252 -7.01 5.62 -25.54
CA LYS A 252 -8.26 4.90 -25.84
C LYS A 252 -9.48 5.56 -25.20
N PHE A 253 -9.30 6.30 -24.12
CA PHE A 253 -10.37 6.96 -23.37
C PHE A 253 -10.30 8.49 -23.51
N ALA A 254 -9.14 9.08 -23.22
CA ALA A 254 -8.92 10.51 -23.21
C ALA A 254 -8.94 11.14 -24.61
N GLU A 255 -9.30 12.42 -24.65
CA GLU A 255 -9.21 13.25 -25.86
C GLU A 255 -7.74 13.59 -26.16
N SER A 256 -6.98 13.96 -25.14
CA SER A 256 -5.54 14.21 -25.24
C SER A 256 -4.80 13.77 -23.97
N VAL A 257 -3.56 13.32 -24.14
CA VAL A 257 -2.64 12.96 -23.06
C VAL A 257 -1.41 13.85 -23.15
N THR A 258 -1.08 14.59 -22.09
CA THR A 258 0.18 15.35 -22.00
C THR A 258 1.14 14.64 -21.05
N ILE A 259 2.27 14.14 -21.56
CA ILE A 259 3.30 13.50 -20.73
C ILE A 259 4.31 14.55 -20.27
N LEU A 260 4.48 14.67 -18.96
CA LEU A 260 5.44 15.55 -18.30
C LEU A 260 6.64 14.71 -17.85
N VAL A 261 7.78 14.96 -18.49
CA VAL A 261 9.03 14.25 -18.25
C VAL A 261 10.03 15.22 -17.63
N ARG A 262 10.50 14.92 -16.41
CA ARG A 262 11.46 15.78 -15.70
C ARG A 262 12.80 15.89 -16.42
N GLU A 263 13.22 14.82 -17.09
CA GLU A 263 14.48 14.74 -17.82
C GLU A 263 14.34 15.24 -19.27
N LYS A 264 15.47 15.38 -19.96
CA LYS A 264 15.53 15.82 -21.37
C LYS A 264 15.06 14.77 -22.38
N GLU A 265 14.96 13.51 -21.96
CA GLU A 265 14.61 12.36 -22.78
C GLU A 265 13.86 11.31 -21.93
N PHE A 266 13.30 10.30 -22.60
CA PHE A 266 12.65 9.17 -21.92
C PHE A 266 13.69 8.16 -21.43
N ASN A 267 13.37 7.51 -20.31
CA ASN A 267 14.04 6.29 -19.83
C ASN A 267 13.33 5.01 -20.28
N ALA A 268 12.24 5.12 -21.05
CA ALA A 268 11.48 4.00 -21.58
C ALA A 268 12.23 3.27 -22.70
N THR A 269 11.82 2.05 -23.06
CA THR A 269 12.38 1.34 -24.21
C THR A 269 12.09 2.08 -25.51
N ARG A 270 13.04 2.03 -26.46
CA ARG A 270 12.99 2.81 -27.71
C ARG A 270 11.70 2.59 -28.52
N LEU A 271 11.23 1.34 -28.61
CA LEU A 271 10.01 0.98 -29.33
C LEU A 271 8.77 1.69 -28.76
N ILE A 272 8.71 1.80 -27.43
CA ILE A 272 7.61 2.50 -26.75
C ILE A 272 7.74 4.01 -26.93
N GLN A 273 8.96 4.56 -26.88
CA GLN A 273 9.20 5.98 -27.15
C GLN A 273 8.70 6.37 -28.55
N GLU A 274 9.03 5.58 -29.57
CA GLU A 274 8.60 5.81 -30.96
C GLU A 274 7.06 5.77 -31.08
N SER A 275 6.42 4.82 -30.38
CA SER A 275 4.96 4.70 -30.34
C SER A 275 4.31 5.92 -29.68
N VAL A 276 4.89 6.43 -28.60
CA VAL A 276 4.39 7.62 -27.87
C VAL A 276 4.58 8.89 -28.69
N LEU A 277 5.77 9.11 -29.25
CA LEU A 277 6.13 10.33 -29.99
C LEU A 277 5.37 10.47 -31.32
N SER A 278 4.94 9.34 -31.91
CA SER A 278 4.16 9.34 -33.16
C SER A 278 2.64 9.41 -32.93
N HIS A 279 2.17 9.29 -31.70
CA HIS A 279 0.73 9.19 -31.43
C HIS A 279 0.04 10.58 -31.45
N PRO A 280 -0.99 10.80 -32.28
CA PRO A 280 -1.56 12.14 -32.52
C PRO A 280 -2.26 12.76 -31.30
N LYS A 281 -2.75 11.93 -30.35
CA LYS A 281 -3.34 12.40 -29.09
C LYS A 281 -2.34 12.66 -27.97
N ILE A 282 -1.05 12.34 -28.16
CA ILE A 282 -0.05 12.47 -27.12
C ILE A 282 0.83 13.69 -27.40
N ASN A 283 0.96 14.55 -26.40
CA ASN A 283 1.93 15.64 -26.39
C ASN A 283 2.97 15.39 -25.30
N VAL A 284 4.26 15.48 -25.64
CA VAL A 284 5.34 15.25 -24.67
C VAL A 284 6.02 16.57 -24.33
N ARG A 285 6.21 16.81 -23.02
CA ARG A 285 6.93 17.96 -22.50
C ARG A 285 8.13 17.50 -21.67
N PHE A 286 9.30 17.53 -22.28
CA PHE A 286 10.57 17.25 -21.63
C PHE A 286 11.00 18.39 -20.71
N ASN A 287 11.93 18.07 -19.81
CA ASN A 287 12.46 18.99 -18.80
C ASN A 287 11.35 19.69 -18.00
N THR A 288 10.21 19.04 -17.78
CA THR A 288 9.02 19.66 -17.19
C THR A 288 8.57 18.87 -15.97
N GLU A 289 8.38 19.57 -14.85
CA GLU A 289 7.90 18.98 -13.60
C GLU A 289 6.66 19.70 -13.06
N VAL A 290 5.84 18.97 -12.32
CA VAL A 290 4.68 19.52 -11.60
C VAL A 290 5.15 20.07 -10.26
N THR A 291 4.74 21.30 -9.97
CA THR A 291 5.08 22.00 -8.71
C THR A 291 3.87 22.20 -7.81
N GLU A 292 2.64 22.09 -8.32
CA GLU A 292 1.41 22.23 -7.54
C GLU A 292 0.21 21.65 -8.31
N PHE A 293 -0.71 21.00 -7.59
CA PHE A 293 -2.02 20.60 -8.10
C PHE A 293 -3.08 21.62 -7.64
N LYS A 294 -3.92 22.10 -8.56
CA LYS A 294 -4.93 23.13 -8.25
C LYS A 294 -6.33 22.74 -8.70
N GLY A 295 -7.30 23.05 -7.84
CA GLY A 295 -8.70 22.69 -8.03
C GLY A 295 -9.62 23.40 -7.05
N LYS A 296 -10.93 23.15 -7.16
CA LYS A 296 -11.95 23.64 -6.22
C LYS A 296 -12.89 22.48 -5.90
N LYS A 297 -13.42 22.43 -4.66
CA LYS A 297 -14.37 21.39 -4.21
C LYS A 297 -13.86 19.96 -4.50
N SER A 298 -12.58 19.71 -4.17
CA SER A 298 -11.89 18.43 -4.40
C SER A 298 -11.89 17.95 -5.86
N LYS A 299 -12.06 18.84 -6.83
CA LYS A 299 -11.94 18.53 -8.26
C LYS A 299 -10.71 19.22 -8.85
N LEU A 300 -9.76 18.43 -9.35
CA LEU A 300 -8.59 18.93 -10.07
C LEU A 300 -9.04 19.71 -11.32
N SER A 301 -8.32 20.79 -11.64
CA SER A 301 -8.60 21.62 -12.83
C SER A 301 -7.36 22.08 -13.58
N ARG A 302 -6.20 22.13 -12.92
CA ARG A 302 -4.94 22.59 -13.52
C ARG A 302 -3.74 22.11 -12.70
N LEU A 303 -2.61 21.97 -13.39
CA LEU A 303 -1.30 21.73 -12.79
C LEU A 303 -0.46 22.99 -12.94
N LYS A 304 0.24 23.40 -11.88
CA LYS A 304 1.35 24.34 -12.04
C LYS A 304 2.59 23.55 -12.41
N ILE A 305 3.21 23.89 -13.53
CA ILE A 305 4.40 23.21 -14.03
C ILE A 305 5.54 24.20 -14.25
N ILE A 306 6.77 23.71 -14.15
CA ILE A 306 7.98 24.47 -14.46
C ILE A 306 8.82 23.68 -15.46
N ASN A 307 9.36 24.39 -16.44
CA ASN A 307 10.37 23.84 -17.32
C ASN A 307 11.76 24.08 -16.71
N ASN A 308 12.47 23.01 -16.33
CA ASN A 308 13.73 23.03 -15.60
C ASN A 308 14.90 23.64 -16.41
N GLN A 309 14.81 23.70 -17.74
CA GLN A 309 15.84 24.35 -18.57
C GLN A 309 15.60 25.86 -18.70
N THR A 310 14.37 26.27 -18.94
CA THR A 310 14.02 27.68 -19.20
C THR A 310 13.57 28.44 -17.97
N GLN A 311 13.30 27.73 -16.87
CA GLN A 311 12.71 28.24 -15.62
C GLN A 311 11.30 28.86 -15.81
N LYS A 312 10.68 28.68 -16.98
CA LYS A 312 9.33 29.18 -17.26
C LYS A 312 8.30 28.38 -16.47
N GLN A 313 7.46 29.09 -15.72
CA GLN A 313 6.30 28.52 -15.04
C GLN A 313 5.03 28.74 -15.87
N GLU A 314 4.14 27.76 -15.86
CA GLU A 314 2.83 27.87 -16.50
C GLU A 314 1.78 27.02 -15.79
N GLU A 315 0.52 27.33 -16.03
CA GLU A 315 -0.60 26.49 -15.59
C GLU A 315 -1.11 25.67 -16.78
N LEU A 316 -1.12 24.35 -16.62
CA LEU A 316 -1.64 23.40 -17.60
C LEU A 316 -3.05 22.96 -17.18
N PRO A 317 -4.11 23.35 -17.93
CA PRO A 317 -5.47 22.86 -17.68
C PRO A 317 -5.55 21.34 -17.91
N VAL A 318 -6.11 20.62 -16.93
CA VAL A 318 -6.33 19.17 -17.02
C VAL A 318 -7.58 18.79 -16.24
N ASP A 319 -8.24 17.73 -16.68
CA ASP A 319 -9.31 17.07 -15.93
C ASP A 319 -8.77 16.02 -14.95
N GLY A 320 -7.59 15.46 -15.23
CA GLY A 320 -6.96 14.41 -14.42
C GLY A 320 -5.44 14.34 -14.61
N ALA A 321 -4.76 13.83 -13.60
CA ALA A 321 -3.32 13.62 -13.59
C ALA A 321 -2.97 12.21 -13.11
N PHE A 322 -2.16 11.50 -13.88
CA PHE A 322 -1.72 10.13 -13.59
C PHE A 322 -0.23 10.13 -13.29
N ILE A 323 0.16 9.68 -12.09
CA ILE A 323 1.53 9.74 -11.61
C ILE A 323 2.18 8.35 -11.75
N PHE A 324 3.14 8.23 -12.66
CA PHE A 324 3.87 6.99 -12.96
C PHE A 324 5.38 7.17 -12.78
N ILE A 325 5.77 7.62 -11.58
CA ILE A 325 7.18 7.80 -11.19
C ILE A 325 7.78 6.59 -10.44
N GLY A 326 7.01 5.50 -10.39
CA GLY A 326 7.43 4.20 -9.86
C GLY A 326 6.79 3.82 -8.53
N LEU A 327 7.13 2.60 -8.10
CA LEU A 327 6.66 1.97 -6.88
C LEU A 327 7.83 1.74 -5.93
N THR A 328 7.53 1.66 -4.64
CA THR A 328 8.47 1.25 -3.59
C THR A 328 7.89 0.00 -2.92
N PRO A 329 8.45 -1.20 -3.14
CA PRO A 329 7.98 -2.42 -2.49
C PRO A 329 8.26 -2.39 -0.97
N ASN A 330 7.38 -3.00 -0.18
CA ASN A 330 7.51 -3.05 1.28
C ASN A 330 8.45 -4.20 1.70
N THR A 331 9.71 -4.15 1.27
CA THR A 331 10.73 -5.22 1.40
C THR A 331 11.94 -4.81 2.23
N ASN A 332 11.91 -3.67 2.92
CA ASN A 332 13.07 -3.16 3.68
C ASN A 332 13.62 -4.17 4.69
N PHE A 333 12.75 -4.96 5.33
CA PHE A 333 13.13 -6.00 6.29
C PHE A 333 13.89 -7.20 5.67
N LEU A 334 13.91 -7.30 4.33
CA LEU A 334 14.60 -8.35 3.57
C LEU A 334 15.98 -7.93 3.05
N LYS A 335 16.33 -6.64 3.06
CA LYS A 335 17.55 -6.12 2.43
C LYS A 335 18.86 -6.73 2.96
N LYS A 336 18.84 -7.29 4.18
CA LYS A 336 19.99 -7.95 4.82
C LYS A 336 19.82 -9.49 4.88
N GLY A 337 18.84 -10.03 4.18
CA GLY A 337 18.46 -11.45 4.22
C GLY A 337 18.90 -12.24 3.00
N GLU A 338 18.44 -13.49 2.95
CA GLU A 338 18.75 -14.47 1.88
C GLU A 338 17.78 -14.39 0.68
N ILE A 339 16.74 -13.55 0.78
CA ILE A 339 15.74 -13.37 -0.28
C ILE A 339 16.26 -12.40 -1.34
N LEU A 340 16.36 -12.88 -2.58
CA LEU A 340 16.79 -12.08 -3.73
C LEU A 340 15.74 -11.03 -4.09
N LEU A 341 16.21 -9.79 -4.20
CA LEU A 341 15.44 -8.66 -4.69
C LEU A 341 16.03 -8.21 -6.02
N ASN A 342 15.20 -7.74 -6.95
CA ASN A 342 15.70 -7.07 -8.16
C ASN A 342 16.24 -5.68 -7.83
N ASP A 343 16.80 -4.98 -8.82
CA ASP A 343 17.40 -3.63 -8.66
C ASP A 343 16.41 -2.58 -8.14
N TRP A 344 15.11 -2.84 -8.28
CA TRP A 344 14.02 -1.97 -7.81
C TRP A 344 13.49 -2.37 -6.42
N GLY A 345 14.04 -3.43 -5.82
CA GLY A 345 13.71 -3.92 -4.49
C GLY A 345 12.54 -4.90 -4.42
N PHE A 346 12.00 -5.37 -5.55
CA PHE A 346 10.92 -6.36 -5.59
C PHE A 346 11.44 -7.77 -5.42
N ILE A 347 10.65 -8.65 -4.79
CA ILE A 347 11.04 -10.05 -4.55
C ILE A 347 11.02 -10.82 -5.86
N VAL A 348 12.14 -11.45 -6.21
CA VAL A 348 12.23 -12.33 -7.38
C VAL A 348 11.67 -13.70 -7.01
N THR A 349 10.80 -14.26 -7.85
CA THR A 349 10.11 -15.54 -7.58
C THR A 349 10.14 -16.49 -8.78
N GLY A 350 10.01 -17.78 -8.51
CA GLY A 350 9.70 -18.79 -9.51
C GLY A 350 10.71 -18.93 -10.63
N HIS A 351 10.23 -18.92 -11.88
CA HIS A 351 11.04 -19.21 -13.06
C HIS A 351 12.26 -18.29 -13.20
N GLU A 352 12.14 -17.01 -12.84
CA GLU A 352 13.26 -16.05 -12.90
C GLU A 352 14.45 -16.48 -12.03
N LEU A 353 14.19 -17.22 -10.94
CA LEU A 353 15.23 -17.75 -10.07
C LEU A 353 15.94 -18.98 -10.64
N SER A 354 15.36 -19.64 -11.66
CA SER A 354 15.95 -20.85 -12.28
C SER A 354 17.17 -20.52 -13.13
N HIS A 355 17.32 -19.26 -13.54
CA HIS A 355 18.44 -18.77 -14.35
C HIS A 355 19.58 -18.18 -13.52
N VAL A 356 19.46 -18.19 -12.18
CA VAL A 356 20.48 -17.64 -11.28
C VAL A 356 21.67 -18.61 -11.15
N SER A 357 22.89 -18.08 -11.34
CA SER A 357 24.14 -18.83 -11.18
C SER A 357 25.03 -18.20 -10.09
N PRO A 358 25.62 -19.00 -9.17
CA PRO A 358 25.42 -20.44 -9.01
C PRO A 358 24.00 -20.80 -8.54
N ARG A 359 23.60 -22.06 -8.72
CA ARG A 359 22.25 -22.53 -8.33
C ARG A 359 21.98 -22.23 -6.86
N LEU A 360 20.77 -21.75 -6.60
CA LEU A 360 20.34 -21.30 -5.26
C LEU A 360 20.41 -22.42 -4.23
N LYS A 361 20.87 -22.06 -3.03
CA LYS A 361 20.94 -22.98 -1.88
C LYS A 361 19.54 -23.49 -1.53
N GLY A 362 19.41 -24.80 -1.32
CA GLY A 362 18.14 -25.45 -1.00
C GLY A 362 17.29 -25.84 -2.22
N TYR A 363 17.76 -25.53 -3.44
CA TYR A 363 17.13 -25.92 -4.71
C TYR A 363 18.00 -26.92 -5.51
N ALA A 364 18.84 -27.70 -4.84
CA ALA A 364 19.74 -28.64 -5.52
C ALA A 364 18.98 -29.76 -6.27
N SER A 365 17.84 -30.20 -5.73
CA SER A 365 17.05 -31.33 -6.24
C SER A 365 15.82 -30.94 -7.04
N ARG A 366 15.48 -29.64 -7.12
CA ARG A 366 14.31 -29.11 -7.84
C ARG A 366 14.45 -27.62 -8.09
N ASP A 367 13.69 -27.11 -9.04
CA ASP A 367 13.57 -25.66 -9.24
C ASP A 367 12.57 -25.02 -8.26
N PRO A 368 12.66 -23.70 -8.03
CA PRO A 368 11.67 -22.94 -7.27
C PRO A 368 10.28 -23.03 -7.89
N SER A 369 9.24 -23.15 -7.06
CA SER A 369 7.85 -23.12 -7.54
C SER A 369 7.45 -21.71 -7.98
N LEU A 370 6.37 -21.56 -8.77
CA LEU A 370 5.97 -20.30 -9.43
C LEU A 370 6.04 -19.03 -8.56
N LEU A 371 5.63 -19.09 -7.30
CA LEU A 371 5.63 -17.95 -6.36
C LEU A 371 6.62 -18.12 -5.22
N GLU A 372 7.49 -19.12 -5.30
CA GLU A 372 8.53 -19.38 -4.29
C GLU A 372 9.71 -18.44 -4.50
N THR A 373 10.26 -17.93 -3.39
CA THR A 373 11.40 -17.00 -3.40
C THR A 373 12.73 -17.75 -3.49
N SER A 374 13.86 -17.05 -3.43
CA SER A 374 15.18 -17.69 -3.36
C SER A 374 15.45 -18.48 -2.06
N LEU A 375 14.50 -18.48 -1.11
CA LEU A 375 14.55 -19.26 0.12
C LEU A 375 13.40 -20.31 0.12
N PRO A 376 13.69 -21.62 0.14
CA PRO A 376 12.64 -22.65 0.09
C PRO A 376 11.60 -22.53 1.20
N GLY A 377 10.33 -22.76 0.89
CA GLY A 377 9.23 -22.60 1.85
C GLY A 377 8.87 -21.15 2.18
N VAL A 378 9.52 -20.17 1.54
CA VAL A 378 9.10 -18.77 1.57
C VAL A 378 8.59 -18.39 0.20
N PHE A 379 7.34 -17.93 0.14
CA PHE A 379 6.62 -17.52 -1.07
C PHE A 379 6.36 -16.02 -1.03
N ALA A 380 6.10 -15.41 -2.18
CA ALA A 380 5.68 -14.02 -2.27
C ALA A 380 4.49 -13.86 -3.23
N ALA A 381 3.53 -13.02 -2.87
CA ALA A 381 2.30 -12.83 -3.62
C ALA A 381 1.86 -11.35 -3.64
N GLY A 382 1.27 -10.94 -4.76
CA GLY A 382 0.81 -9.57 -4.97
C GLY A 382 1.96 -8.60 -5.19
N ASP A 383 1.70 -7.32 -4.95
CA ASP A 383 2.53 -6.21 -5.44
C ASP A 383 3.98 -6.19 -4.94
N VAL A 384 4.32 -6.97 -3.92
CA VAL A 384 5.69 -7.08 -3.39
C VAL A 384 6.63 -7.84 -4.34
N ARG A 385 6.10 -8.73 -5.17
CA ARG A 385 6.92 -9.51 -6.10
C ARG A 385 7.24 -8.76 -7.37
N ASP A 386 8.32 -9.19 -8.00
CA ASP A 386 8.68 -8.75 -9.34
C ASP A 386 7.68 -9.28 -10.37
N SER A 387 7.44 -8.54 -11.44
CA SER A 387 6.53 -8.90 -12.54
C SER A 387 5.07 -9.19 -12.15
N SER A 388 4.60 -8.77 -10.97
CA SER A 388 3.17 -8.78 -10.66
C SER A 388 2.46 -7.64 -11.39
N THR A 389 1.18 -7.83 -11.74
CA THR A 389 0.38 -6.86 -12.50
C THR A 389 -0.07 -5.63 -11.71
N LYS A 390 0.12 -5.61 -10.38
CA LYS A 390 -0.28 -4.51 -9.49
C LYS A 390 -1.79 -4.20 -9.52
N GLN A 391 -2.60 -5.26 -9.64
CA GLN A 391 -4.06 -5.20 -9.68
C GLN A 391 -4.66 -5.98 -8.52
N VAL A 392 -5.73 -5.49 -7.91
CA VAL A 392 -6.40 -6.12 -6.75
C VAL A 392 -6.84 -7.56 -7.06
N VAL A 393 -7.49 -7.77 -8.20
CA VAL A 393 -7.96 -9.11 -8.63
C VAL A 393 -6.81 -10.09 -8.83
N SER A 394 -5.72 -9.64 -9.44
CA SER A 394 -4.52 -10.46 -9.66
C SER A 394 -3.80 -10.76 -8.35
N ALA A 395 -3.68 -9.78 -7.46
CA ALA A 395 -3.08 -9.98 -6.14
C ALA A 395 -3.86 -11.00 -5.31
N ALA A 396 -5.21 -10.93 -5.32
CA ALA A 396 -6.05 -11.95 -4.70
C ALA A 396 -5.84 -13.33 -5.33
N GLY A 397 -5.78 -13.41 -6.66
CA GLY A 397 -5.50 -14.65 -7.39
C GLY A 397 -4.13 -15.26 -7.07
N GLU A 398 -3.09 -14.42 -6.96
CA GLU A 398 -1.76 -14.85 -6.51
C GLU A 398 -1.77 -15.32 -5.06
N GLY A 399 -2.57 -14.69 -4.19
CA GLY A 399 -2.80 -15.15 -2.82
C GLY A 399 -3.34 -16.58 -2.77
N GLY A 400 -4.41 -16.86 -3.52
CA GLY A 400 -4.95 -18.23 -3.64
C GLY A 400 -3.94 -19.21 -4.25
N THR A 401 -3.19 -18.78 -5.27
CA THR A 401 -2.13 -19.59 -5.88
C THR A 401 -1.02 -19.93 -4.88
N ALA A 402 -0.56 -18.95 -4.10
CA ALA A 402 0.47 -19.15 -3.08
C ALA A 402 -0.01 -20.11 -1.99
N ALA A 403 -1.27 -20.02 -1.55
CA ALA A 403 -1.85 -20.95 -0.59
C ALA A 403 -1.80 -22.40 -1.09
N LEU A 404 -2.15 -22.65 -2.37
CA LEU A 404 -2.09 -23.99 -2.96
C LEU A 404 -0.65 -24.51 -3.07
N LEU A 405 0.31 -23.64 -3.41
CA LEU A 405 1.73 -24.01 -3.45
C LEU A 405 2.29 -24.31 -2.06
N VAL A 406 1.91 -23.54 -1.04
CA VAL A 406 2.25 -23.80 0.36
C VAL A 406 1.69 -25.14 0.80
N ARG A 407 0.44 -25.47 0.46
CA ARG A 407 -0.14 -26.79 0.77
C ARG A 407 0.72 -27.93 0.21
N GLU A 408 1.16 -27.85 -1.04
CA GLU A 408 2.02 -28.89 -1.62
C GLU A 408 3.43 -28.91 -1.02
N TYR A 409 3.95 -27.75 -0.59
CA TYR A 409 5.21 -27.67 0.15
C TYR A 409 5.12 -28.36 1.51
N LEU A 410 4.06 -28.07 2.29
CA LEU A 410 3.84 -28.61 3.63
C LEU A 410 3.68 -30.13 3.66
N LYS A 411 3.21 -30.77 2.57
CA LYS A 411 3.17 -32.23 2.45
C LYS A 411 4.56 -32.90 2.40
N ARG A 412 5.61 -32.13 2.12
CA ARG A 412 6.97 -32.65 1.87
C ARG A 412 7.94 -32.41 3.03
N VAL A 413 7.55 -31.60 4.02
CA VAL A 413 8.45 -31.10 5.08
C VAL A 413 8.03 -31.51 6.48
#